data_AF-A0A4S4MRI8-F1
#
_entry.id   AF-A0A4S4MRI8-F1
#
_cell.length_a   1.000
_cell.length_b   1.000
_cell.length_c   1.000
_cell.angle_alpha   90.00
_cell.angle_beta   90.00
_cell.angle_gamma   90.00
#
_symmetry.space_group_name_H-M   'P 1'
#
loop_
_entity.id
_entity.type
_entity.pdbx_description
1 polymer ?
#
loop_
_entity_poly.entity_id
_entity_poly.type
_entity_poly.pdbx_seq_one_letter_code
_entity_poly.pdbx_strand_id
1 'polypeptide(L)'
;MASQTNTSFLQRSLSSILEAPHISFHQPAGLPNLRLGHGPIDLFSTRFSNTFAQDASGTIAGKVVDKEGLKQALLALQKKWQSDTVKFEDQEATVSNAAEGESWVSTAFSWIPRSTTDTARIKASATVAEEGGAPRIKTLSLDGDASLFST
;
A
#
# COMPACT_ATOMS: atom_id res chain seq x y z
N MET A 1 -20.23 15.25 -14.57
CA MET A 1 -18.88 15.23 -15.16
C MET A 1 -18.19 13.98 -14.67
N ALA A 2 -17.65 13.16 -15.57
CA ALA A 2 -17.16 11.81 -15.27
C ALA A 2 -16.05 11.85 -14.20
N SER A 3 -16.21 11.07 -13.14
CA SER A 3 -15.17 10.76 -12.17
C SER A 3 -14.02 10.11 -12.94
N GLN A 4 -13.02 10.93 -13.23
CA GLN A 4 -11.77 10.55 -13.86
C GLN A 4 -11.01 9.72 -12.81
N THR A 5 -11.38 8.44 -12.67
CA THR A 5 -10.61 7.48 -11.89
C THR A 5 -9.23 7.47 -12.52
N ASN A 6 -8.31 8.23 -11.91
CA ASN A 6 -6.96 8.41 -12.43
C ASN A 6 -6.40 7.01 -12.67
N THR A 7 -6.06 6.68 -13.92
CA THR A 7 -5.42 5.44 -14.35
C THR A 7 -4.01 5.28 -13.78
N SER A 8 -3.71 5.96 -12.68
CA SER A 8 -2.46 5.89 -11.94
C SER A 8 -2.69 5.97 -10.43
N PHE A 9 -3.94 5.91 -9.94
CA PHE A 9 -4.22 6.02 -8.50
C PHE A 9 -3.55 4.90 -7.72
N LEU A 10 -3.72 3.63 -8.15
CA LEU A 10 -3.17 2.49 -7.43
C LEU A 10 -1.64 2.52 -7.47
N GLN A 11 -1.06 2.80 -8.65
CA GLN A 11 0.38 2.98 -8.80
C GLN A 11 0.93 4.08 -7.87
N ARG A 12 0.38 5.29 -7.93
CA ARG A 12 0.84 6.43 -7.10
C ARG A 12 0.72 6.12 -5.61
N SER A 13 -0.38 5.49 -5.21
CA SER A 13 -0.63 5.08 -3.83
C SER A 13 0.42 4.07 -3.35
N LEU A 14 0.68 3.02 -4.12
CA LEU A 14 1.68 2.00 -3.77
C LEU A 14 3.10 2.58 -3.75
N SER A 15 3.50 3.35 -4.77
CA SER A 15 4.79 4.05 -4.78
C SER A 15 4.94 4.95 -3.55
N SER A 16 3.94 5.77 -3.26
CA SER A 16 3.99 6.71 -2.13
C SER A 16 4.09 6.01 -0.77
N ILE A 17 3.53 4.81 -0.61
CA ILE A 17 3.62 4.04 0.63
C ILE A 17 4.98 3.33 0.73
N LEU A 18 5.43 2.70 -0.36
CA LEU A 18 6.67 1.90 -0.37
C LEU A 18 7.95 2.75 -0.34
N GLU A 19 7.87 4.00 -0.80
CA GLU A 19 8.97 4.97 -0.71
C GLU A 19 8.97 5.74 0.62
N ALA A 20 7.86 5.72 1.37
CA ALA A 20 7.80 6.44 2.65
C ALA A 20 8.72 5.78 3.67
N PRO A 21 9.51 6.55 4.44
CA PRO A 21 10.31 5.98 5.52
C PRO A 21 9.39 5.44 6.61
N HIS A 22 9.71 4.25 7.12
CA HIS A 22 9.05 3.68 8.28
C HIS A 22 9.90 3.90 9.53
N ILE A 23 9.33 4.57 10.53
CA ILE A 23 9.98 4.81 11.81
C ILE A 23 9.29 3.94 12.86
N SER A 24 9.97 2.90 13.33
CA SER A 24 9.51 2.13 14.48
C SER A 24 9.81 2.92 15.75
N PHE A 25 8.77 3.44 16.39
CA PHE A 25 8.90 4.11 17.69
C PHE A 25 9.27 3.08 18.76
N HIS A 26 10.56 2.93 19.03
CA HIS A 26 11.01 2.38 20.29
C HIS A 26 10.86 3.49 21.33
N GLN A 27 9.72 3.52 22.01
CA GLN A 27 9.56 4.38 23.18
C GLN A 27 10.49 3.81 24.26
N PRO A 28 11.58 4.50 24.67
CA PRO A 28 12.40 3.99 25.76
C PRO A 28 11.54 4.00 27.03
N ALA A 29 11.26 2.82 27.55
CA ALA A 29 10.57 2.65 28.82
C ALA A 29 11.45 3.24 29.93
N GLY A 30 11.20 4.48 30.34
CA GLY A 30 11.96 5.05 31.46
C GLY A 30 11.91 6.56 31.74
N LEU A 31 11.22 7.41 30.96
CA LEU A 31 11.21 8.86 31.21
C LEU A 31 9.79 9.39 31.50
N PRO A 32 9.41 9.62 32.77
CA PRO A 32 8.01 9.89 33.14
C PRO A 32 7.50 11.29 32.81
N ASN A 33 8.32 12.23 32.33
CA ASN A 33 7.94 13.65 32.40
C ASN A 33 8.43 14.56 31.25
N LEU A 34 8.85 14.01 30.12
CA LEU A 34 9.04 14.85 28.92
C LEU A 34 7.71 14.98 28.19
N ARG A 35 7.18 16.20 28.14
CA ARG A 35 6.25 16.62 27.07
C ARG A 35 6.99 16.41 25.74
N LEU A 36 6.85 15.21 25.17
CA LEU A 36 7.28 14.93 23.81
C LEU A 36 6.44 15.85 22.91
N GLY A 37 7.07 16.90 22.36
CA GLY A 37 6.55 17.53 21.14
C GLY A 37 6.27 16.45 20.09
N HIS A 38 5.39 16.73 19.13
CA HIS A 38 4.93 15.76 18.12
C HIS A 38 6.10 14.88 17.66
N GLY A 39 6.11 13.63 18.14
CA GLY A 39 7.18 12.69 17.85
C GLY A 39 7.34 12.53 16.33
N PRO A 40 8.51 12.09 15.86
CA PRO A 40 8.78 11.96 14.42
C PRO A 40 7.69 11.11 13.76
N ILE A 41 6.87 11.69 12.89
CA ILE A 41 5.69 11.03 12.33
C ILE A 41 6.13 9.83 11.47
N ASP A 42 5.56 8.65 11.72
CA ASP A 42 5.71 7.49 10.86
C ASP A 42 4.96 7.74 9.54
N LEU A 43 5.71 8.19 8.53
CA LEU A 43 5.17 8.54 7.23
C LEU A 43 4.55 7.32 6.54
N PHE A 44 5.11 6.12 6.72
CA PHE A 44 4.50 4.90 6.20
C PHE A 44 3.08 4.69 6.76
N SER A 45 2.94 4.64 8.09
CA SER A 45 1.63 4.43 8.73
C SER A 45 0.64 5.54 8.39
N THR A 46 1.13 6.78 8.25
CA THR A 46 0.30 7.93 7.87
C THR A 46 -0.21 7.81 6.43
N ARG A 47 0.67 7.48 5.47
CA ARG A 47 0.30 7.26 4.07
C ARG A 47 -0.64 6.08 3.93
N PHE A 48 -0.35 4.97 4.62
CA PHE A 48 -1.22 3.81 4.66
C PHE A 48 -2.62 4.17 5.20
N SER A 49 -2.71 4.86 6.33
CA SER A 49 -4.00 5.22 6.93
C SER A 49 -4.83 6.19 6.08
N ASN A 50 -4.17 7.07 5.32
CA ASN A 50 -4.84 8.01 4.41
C ASN A 50 -5.25 7.35 3.08
N THR A 51 -4.58 6.27 2.69
CA THR A 51 -4.84 5.57 1.41
C THR A 51 -5.91 4.50 1.54
N PHE A 52 -5.98 3.81 2.67
CA PHE A 52 -6.90 2.69 2.88
C PHE A 52 -8.14 3.10 3.68
N ALA A 53 -9.29 2.54 3.29
CA ALA A 53 -10.55 2.64 4.04
C ALA A 53 -10.38 2.11 5.47
N GLN A 54 -11.24 2.53 6.41
CA GLN A 54 -11.15 2.05 7.80
C GLN A 54 -11.33 0.52 7.91
N ASP A 55 -12.25 -0.02 7.12
CA ASP A 55 -12.61 -1.44 7.02
C ASP A 55 -11.86 -2.17 5.89
N ALA A 56 -10.72 -1.64 5.46
CA ALA A 56 -9.99 -2.22 4.35
C ALA A 56 -9.55 -3.67 4.63
N SER A 57 -9.62 -4.50 3.60
CA SER A 57 -9.18 -5.90 3.66
C SER A 57 -8.52 -6.30 2.35
N GLY A 58 -7.97 -7.50 2.27
CA GLY A 58 -7.29 -7.89 1.05
C GLY A 58 -6.82 -9.31 0.99
N THR A 59 -6.11 -9.61 -0.09
CA THR A 59 -5.52 -10.93 -0.33
C THR A 59 -4.04 -10.77 -0.65
N ILE A 60 -3.17 -11.47 0.07
CA ILE A 60 -1.72 -11.45 -0.13
C ILE A 60 -1.28 -12.86 -0.47
N ALA A 61 -0.74 -13.06 -1.67
CA ALA A 61 -0.32 -14.38 -2.17
C ALA A 61 -1.38 -15.49 -1.95
N GLY A 62 -2.65 -15.17 -2.24
CA GLY A 62 -3.79 -16.07 -2.06
C GLY A 62 -4.35 -16.16 -0.64
N LYS A 63 -3.78 -15.48 0.35
CA LYS A 63 -4.27 -15.48 1.74
C LYS A 63 -5.07 -14.21 2.05
N VAL A 64 -6.31 -14.38 2.53
CA VAL A 64 -7.13 -13.26 3.01
C VAL A 64 -6.54 -12.67 4.29
N VAL A 65 -6.43 -11.35 4.32
CA VAL A 65 -5.90 -10.56 5.44
C VAL A 65 -6.79 -9.34 5.69
N ASP A 66 -6.76 -8.87 6.93
CA ASP A 66 -7.37 -7.61 7.33
C ASP A 66 -6.42 -6.42 7.06
N LYS A 67 -6.86 -5.22 7.43
CA LYS A 67 -6.09 -3.98 7.28
C LYS A 67 -4.72 -4.05 7.93
N GLU A 68 -4.61 -4.62 9.12
CA GLU A 68 -3.32 -4.77 9.81
C GLU A 68 -2.43 -5.78 9.08
N GLY A 69 -2.98 -6.90 8.59
CA GLY A 69 -2.24 -7.83 7.74
C GLY A 69 -1.74 -7.21 6.43
N LEU A 70 -2.55 -6.37 5.78
CA LEU A 70 -2.13 -5.58 4.61
C LEU A 70 -0.97 -4.64 4.95
N LYS A 71 -1.05 -3.96 6.09
CA LYS A 71 0.01 -3.07 6.57
C LYS A 71 1.31 -3.83 6.77
N GLN A 72 1.26 -5.00 7.44
CA GLN A 72 2.44 -5.83 7.66
C GLN A 72 3.05 -6.35 6.34
N ALA A 73 2.23 -6.79 5.40
CA ALA A 73 2.69 -7.24 4.09
C ALA A 73 3.37 -6.11 3.30
N LEU A 74 2.79 -4.90 3.30
CA LEU A 74 3.38 -3.72 2.65
C LEU A 74 4.67 -3.26 3.35
N LEU A 75 4.77 -3.38 4.68
CA LEU A 75 6.01 -3.13 5.43
C LEU A 75 7.10 -4.13 5.05
N ALA A 76 6.77 -5.43 4.95
CA ALA A 76 7.71 -6.45 4.51
C ALA A 76 8.22 -6.16 3.09
N LEU A 77 7.30 -5.72 2.21
CA LEU A 77 7.62 -5.31 0.85
C LEU A 77 8.53 -4.08 0.81
N GLN A 78 8.21 -3.05 1.61
CA GLN A 78 8.98 -1.81 1.73
C GLN A 78 10.43 -2.07 2.16
N LYS A 79 10.68 -3.02 3.08
CA LYS A 79 12.05 -3.40 3.49
C LYS A 79 12.89 -3.93 2.33
N LYS A 80 12.25 -4.55 1.35
CA LYS A 80 12.86 -5.12 0.15
C LYS A 80 12.82 -4.17 -1.05
N TRP A 81 12.15 -3.03 -0.91
CA TRP A 81 11.90 -2.07 -1.98
C TRP A 81 13.16 -1.31 -2.37
N GLN A 82 13.40 -1.20 -3.67
CA GLN A 82 14.50 -0.42 -4.23
C GLN A 82 13.99 0.41 -5.41
N SER A 83 13.62 1.66 -5.11
CA SER A 83 12.99 2.62 -6.03
C SER A 83 13.67 2.70 -7.39
N ASP A 84 15.00 2.66 -7.42
CA ASP A 84 15.81 2.86 -8.62
C ASP A 84 15.64 1.75 -9.67
N THR A 85 15.11 0.60 -9.26
CA THR A 85 14.96 -0.58 -10.11
C THR A 85 13.50 -0.88 -10.46
N VAL A 86 12.58 -0.07 -9.95
CA VAL A 86 11.14 -0.31 -10.07
C VAL A 86 10.65 0.05 -11.46
N LYS A 87 9.86 -0.84 -12.04
CA LYS A 87 9.14 -0.66 -13.30
C LYS A 87 7.68 -0.99 -13.08
N PHE A 88 6.82 0.00 -13.27
CA PHE A 88 5.38 -0.20 -13.31
C PHE A 88 4.93 -0.52 -14.73
N GLU A 89 3.97 -1.43 -14.84
CA GLU A 89 3.19 -1.69 -16.04
C GLU A 89 1.96 -0.78 -16.05
N ASP A 90 1.40 -0.56 -17.24
CA ASP A 90 0.21 0.26 -17.42
C ASP A 90 -0.94 -0.20 -16.52
N GLN A 91 -1.61 0.75 -15.89
CA GLN A 91 -2.75 0.45 -15.02
C GLN A 91 -3.99 0.20 -15.89
N GLU A 92 -4.68 -0.90 -15.62
CA GLU A 92 -6.02 -1.14 -16.14
C GLU A 92 -7.04 -0.65 -15.11
N ALA A 93 -7.96 0.21 -15.52
CA ALA A 93 -9.06 0.68 -14.68
C ALA A 93 -10.38 0.29 -15.33
N THR A 94 -11.20 -0.45 -14.59
CA THR A 94 -12.58 -0.77 -14.98
C THR A 94 -13.53 -0.19 -13.96
N VAL A 95 -14.37 0.75 -14.39
CA VAL A 95 -15.46 1.25 -13.55
C VAL A 95 -16.44 0.10 -13.36
N SER A 96 -16.45 -0.46 -12.16
CA SER A 96 -17.31 -1.60 -11.80
C SER A 96 -18.42 -1.07 -10.92
N ASN A 97 -19.68 -1.19 -11.37
CA ASN A 97 -20.87 -0.67 -10.70
C ASN A 97 -20.81 0.81 -10.30
N ALA A 98 -21.11 1.69 -11.26
CA ALA A 98 -21.36 3.11 -10.99
C ALA A 98 -22.47 3.37 -9.96
N ALA A 99 -23.35 2.38 -9.70
CA ALA A 99 -24.40 2.43 -8.70
C ALA A 99 -23.89 2.37 -7.25
N GLU A 100 -22.73 1.75 -7.02
CA GLU A 100 -22.13 1.58 -5.68
C GLU A 100 -20.98 2.58 -5.43
N GLY A 101 -20.60 3.37 -6.45
CA GLY A 101 -19.52 4.35 -6.34
C GLY A 101 -18.12 3.72 -6.26
N GLU A 102 -18.01 2.44 -6.62
CA GLU A 102 -16.75 1.70 -6.58
C GLU A 102 -16.07 1.68 -7.95
N SER A 103 -14.75 1.50 -7.94
CA SER A 103 -13.94 1.35 -9.16
C SER A 103 -12.89 0.29 -8.94
N TRP A 104 -12.78 -0.64 -9.89
CA TRP A 104 -11.74 -1.65 -9.87
C TRP A 104 -10.54 -1.17 -10.68
N VAL A 105 -9.36 -1.27 -10.10
CA VAL A 105 -8.10 -0.87 -10.71
C VAL A 105 -7.06 -1.96 -10.52
N SER A 106 -6.22 -2.20 -11.52
CA SER A 106 -5.11 -3.12 -11.42
C SER A 106 -3.86 -2.59 -12.10
N THR A 107 -2.70 -2.97 -11.60
CA THR A 107 -1.39 -2.67 -12.16
C THR A 107 -0.45 -3.82 -11.82
N ALA A 108 0.65 -3.93 -12.52
CA ALA A 108 1.74 -4.81 -12.13
C ALA A 108 3.01 -3.99 -11.98
N PHE A 109 3.91 -4.43 -11.11
CA PHE A 109 5.22 -3.81 -10.98
C PHE A 109 6.28 -4.86 -10.72
N SER A 110 7.48 -4.55 -11.18
CA SER A 110 8.65 -5.37 -11.01
C SER A 110 9.83 -4.54 -10.52
N TRP A 111 10.69 -5.13 -9.71
CA TRP A 111 11.90 -4.49 -9.20
C TRP A 111 12.92 -5.56 -8.80
N ILE A 112 14.14 -5.15 -8.50
CA ILE A 112 15.17 -6.03 -7.94
C ILE A 112 15.16 -5.82 -6.42
N PRO A 113 14.72 -6.81 -5.61
CA PRO A 113 14.75 -6.70 -4.17
C PRO A 113 16.17 -6.50 -3.63
N ARG A 114 16.32 -5.72 -2.55
CA ARG A 114 17.65 -5.43 -1.95
C ARG A 114 18.47 -6.67 -1.56
N SER A 115 17.82 -7.80 -1.33
CA SER A 115 18.44 -9.05 -0.89
C SER A 115 18.86 -9.97 -2.04
N THR A 116 18.48 -9.66 -3.29
CA THR A 116 18.66 -10.57 -4.43
C THR A 116 19.10 -9.81 -5.68
N THR A 117 19.59 -10.55 -6.68
CA THR A 117 19.81 -10.03 -8.03
C THR A 117 18.65 -10.31 -8.99
N ASP A 118 17.75 -11.21 -8.58
CA ASP A 118 16.61 -11.60 -9.39
C ASP A 118 15.49 -10.55 -9.34
N THR A 119 14.80 -10.39 -10.47
CA THR A 119 13.67 -9.47 -10.58
C THR A 119 12.43 -10.12 -9.95
N ALA A 120 11.86 -9.46 -8.94
CA ALA A 120 10.56 -9.78 -8.40
C ALA A 120 9.45 -9.09 -9.21
N ARG A 121 8.29 -9.72 -9.35
CA ARG A 121 7.10 -9.14 -9.97
C ARG A 121 5.88 -9.37 -9.07
N ILE A 122 5.07 -8.34 -8.90
CA ILE A 122 3.79 -8.38 -8.20
C ILE A 122 2.70 -7.83 -9.12
N LYS A 123 1.57 -8.52 -9.17
CA LYS A 123 0.31 -7.98 -9.69
C LYS A 123 -0.50 -7.44 -8.53
N ALA A 124 -0.92 -6.18 -8.64
CA ALA A 124 -1.76 -5.52 -7.67
C ALA A 124 -3.13 -5.24 -8.29
N SER A 125 -4.20 -5.57 -7.58
CA SER A 125 -5.55 -5.16 -7.94
C SER A 125 -6.26 -4.61 -6.71
N ALA A 126 -7.09 -3.60 -6.89
CA ALA A 126 -7.76 -2.93 -5.80
C ALA A 126 -9.17 -2.48 -6.19
N THR A 127 -10.05 -2.48 -5.20
CA THR A 127 -11.33 -1.78 -5.29
C THR A 127 -11.22 -0.46 -4.54
N VAL A 128 -11.62 0.61 -5.20
CA VAL A 128 -11.51 1.99 -4.72
C VAL A 128 -12.91 2.56 -4.56
N ALA A 129 -13.17 3.20 -3.43
CA ALA A 129 -14.43 3.89 -3.14
C ALA A 129 -14.15 5.27 -2.56
N GLU A 130 -15.09 6.21 -2.72
CA GLU A 130 -15.03 7.52 -2.08
C GLU A 130 -15.40 7.42 -0.60
N GLU A 131 -14.50 7.82 0.30
CA GLU A 131 -14.73 7.83 1.76
C GLU A 131 -14.20 9.13 2.37
N GLY A 132 -15.11 9.96 2.89
CA GLY A 132 -14.76 11.26 3.46
C GLY A 132 -14.34 12.30 2.41
N GLY A 133 -14.83 12.17 1.18
CA GLY A 133 -14.54 13.10 0.07
C GLY A 133 -13.19 12.87 -0.62
N ALA A 134 -12.58 11.71 -0.41
CA ALA A 134 -11.37 11.29 -1.11
C ALA A 134 -11.44 9.80 -1.49
N PRO A 135 -10.80 9.38 -2.59
CA PRO A 135 -10.74 7.98 -3.00
C PRO A 135 -9.85 7.17 -2.05
N ARG A 136 -10.37 6.04 -1.57
CA ARG A 136 -9.67 5.10 -0.67
C ARG A 136 -9.75 3.67 -1.17
N ILE A 137 -8.70 2.91 -0.88
CA ILE A 137 -8.65 1.47 -1.17
C ILE A 137 -9.50 0.72 -0.14
N LYS A 138 -10.58 0.07 -0.61
CA LYS A 138 -11.45 -0.84 0.15
C LYS A 138 -10.86 -2.23 0.20
N THR A 139 -10.47 -2.75 -0.96
CA THR A 139 -9.82 -4.06 -1.07
C THR A 139 -8.52 -3.96 -1.84
N LEU A 140 -7.49 -4.68 -1.41
CA LEU A 140 -6.22 -4.82 -2.13
C LEU A 140 -5.83 -6.29 -2.26
N SER A 141 -5.57 -6.74 -3.47
CA SER A 141 -4.96 -8.03 -3.75
C SER A 141 -3.56 -7.84 -4.29
N LEU A 142 -2.57 -8.46 -3.65
CA LEU A 142 -1.19 -8.54 -4.12
C LEU A 142 -0.88 -10.00 -4.43
N ASP A 143 -0.64 -10.29 -5.71
CA ASP A 143 -0.28 -11.60 -6.22
C ASP A 143 1.17 -11.60 -6.68
N GLY A 144 1.95 -12.55 -6.17
CA GLY A 144 3.40 -12.62 -6.38
C GLY A 144 4.01 -13.64 -5.44
N ASP A 145 5.34 -13.71 -5.40
CA ASP A 145 6.04 -14.62 -4.49
C ASP A 145 5.72 -14.28 -3.02
N ALA A 146 5.18 -15.27 -2.31
CA ALA A 146 4.82 -15.18 -0.90
C ALA A 146 6.00 -14.74 -0.01
N SER A 147 7.22 -15.13 -0.39
CA SER A 147 8.46 -14.79 0.32
C SER A 147 8.68 -13.27 0.39
N LEU A 148 8.11 -12.48 -0.53
CA LEU A 148 8.23 -11.02 -0.56
C LEU A 148 7.44 -10.36 0.56
N PHE A 149 6.34 -10.98 1.01
CA PHE A 149 5.42 -10.44 2.01
C PHE A 149 5.72 -10.89 3.44
N SER A 150 6.71 -11.76 3.62
CA SER A 150 7.23 -12.17 4.93
C SER A 150 8.56 -11.49 5.25
N THR A 151 8.75 -11.10 6.50
CA THR A 151 10.04 -10.61 7.04
C THR A 151 10.98 -11.74 7.38
#